data_AF-A0A3D9Y2S6-F1
#
_entry.id   AF-A0A3D9Y2S6-F1
#
_cell.length_a   1.000
_cell.length_b   1.000
_cell.length_c   1.000
_cell.angle_alpha   90.00
_cell.angle_beta   90.00
_cell.angle_gamma   90.00
#
_symmetry.space_group_name_H-M   'P 1'
#
loop_
_entity.id
_entity.type
_entity.pdbx_description
1 polymer ?
#
loop_
_entity_poly.entity_id
_entity_poly.type
_entity_poly.pdbx_seq_one_letter_code
_entity_poly.pdbx_strand_id
1 'polypeptide(L)'
;MAERDSIQRPVQVFLDTRRFIHPPAPGTRGPSKDFFQGDNEGFRRHKARMREQLRASSMRLREQHSALGFVLVQMREDALAKSYRPTERLFCERNRFALVGGRGIGEMFFQATPDALDALDKLIAERAEDMPQERENPRTGEFEERVSGYRSELGGIASIGLLEAPDRLDFSASEAVAALEKEGIIGGYLVDLFRPDPAVSGDAVRAQLEALQHRLTTVGSLFVRPVAGLRERRPTGFTLSIDLLPAGAPNDIVLLAPEAPTAATERTAGRVNGGVKPGHAAAQKSAS
;
A
#
# COMPACT_ATOMS: atom_id res chain seq x y z
N MET A 1 -34.65 -4.06 -44.90
CA MET A 1 -33.83 -5.19 -44.41
C MET A 1 -32.38 -4.77 -44.50
N ALA A 2 -31.70 -4.61 -43.37
CA ALA A 2 -30.26 -4.45 -43.29
C ALA A 2 -29.78 -5.38 -42.17
N GLU A 3 -29.02 -6.39 -42.57
CA GLU A 3 -28.51 -7.49 -41.78
C GLU A 3 -27.43 -6.96 -40.81
N ARG A 4 -27.56 -7.28 -39.52
CA ARG A 4 -26.59 -6.89 -38.50
C ARG A 4 -25.43 -7.87 -38.56
N ASP A 5 -24.29 -7.40 -39.04
CA ASP A 5 -23.03 -8.15 -39.07
C ASP A 5 -22.56 -8.41 -37.63
N SER A 6 -22.66 -9.67 -37.18
CA SER A 6 -22.26 -10.09 -35.84
C SER A 6 -20.74 -10.19 -35.79
N ILE A 7 -20.09 -9.24 -35.12
CA ILE A 7 -18.63 -9.25 -34.92
C ILE A 7 -18.28 -10.45 -34.02
N GLN A 8 -18.01 -11.62 -34.62
CA GLN A 8 -17.41 -12.77 -33.95
C GLN A 8 -15.94 -12.48 -33.67
N ARG A 9 -15.65 -11.96 -32.48
CA ARG A 9 -14.27 -11.94 -31.96
C ARG A 9 -13.96 -13.33 -31.40
N PRO A 10 -12.92 -14.04 -31.88
CA PRO A 10 -12.60 -15.37 -31.38
C PRO A 10 -12.24 -15.29 -29.90
N VAL A 11 -12.97 -16.03 -29.07
CA VAL A 11 -12.65 -16.21 -27.65
C VAL A 11 -11.66 -17.36 -27.56
N GLN A 12 -10.41 -17.06 -27.19
CA GLN A 12 -9.40 -18.08 -26.93
C GLN A 12 -9.50 -18.55 -25.49
N VAL A 13 -9.76 -19.85 -25.30
CA VAL A 13 -9.88 -20.48 -23.99
C VAL A 13 -8.63 -21.30 -23.69
N PHE A 14 -7.90 -20.93 -22.63
CA PHE A 14 -6.76 -21.69 -22.13
C PHE A 14 -7.25 -22.71 -21.09
N LEU A 15 -7.19 -24.00 -21.43
CA LEU A 15 -7.65 -25.09 -20.56
C LEU A 15 -6.59 -25.54 -19.52
N ASP A 16 -5.32 -25.19 -19.76
CA ASP A 16 -4.21 -25.49 -18.84
C ASP A 16 -3.40 -24.22 -18.54
N THR A 17 -3.88 -23.43 -17.61
CA THR A 17 -3.22 -22.18 -17.19
C THR A 17 -1.90 -22.41 -16.46
N ARG A 18 -1.64 -23.63 -15.97
CA ARG A 18 -0.42 -23.97 -15.21
C ARG A 18 0.83 -24.03 -16.08
N ARG A 19 0.67 -24.31 -17.38
CA ARG A 19 1.77 -24.28 -18.37
C ARG A 19 2.17 -22.88 -18.83
N PHE A 20 1.34 -21.87 -18.58
CA PHE A 20 1.60 -20.48 -19.00
C PHE A 20 2.00 -19.58 -17.83
N ILE A 21 1.65 -19.97 -16.61
CA ILE A 21 2.05 -19.25 -15.40
C ILE A 21 3.33 -19.91 -14.86
N HIS A 22 4.47 -19.49 -15.40
CA HIS A 22 5.75 -19.70 -14.75
C HIS A 22 6.01 -18.49 -13.85
N PRO A 23 5.78 -18.58 -12.53
CA PRO A 23 6.28 -17.54 -11.64
C PRO A 23 7.80 -17.51 -11.84
N PRO A 24 8.38 -16.38 -12.28
CA PRO A 24 9.82 -16.28 -12.39
C PRO A 24 10.43 -16.60 -11.02
N ALA A 25 11.57 -17.27 -11.02
CA ALA A 25 12.32 -17.49 -9.78
C ALA A 25 12.46 -16.14 -9.06
N PRO A 26 12.20 -16.06 -7.75
CA PRO A 26 12.28 -14.80 -7.02
C PRO A 26 13.67 -14.20 -7.24
N GLY A 27 13.73 -13.07 -7.93
CA GLY A 27 14.98 -12.37 -8.18
C GLY A 27 15.61 -11.98 -6.85
N THR A 28 16.92 -12.11 -6.72
CA THR A 28 17.65 -11.58 -5.58
C THR A 28 17.60 -10.06 -5.65
N ARG A 29 17.17 -9.40 -4.57
CA ARG A 29 17.20 -7.93 -4.49
C ARG A 29 18.64 -7.47 -4.71
N GLY A 30 18.83 -6.51 -5.62
CA GLY A 30 20.13 -5.87 -5.80
C GLY A 30 20.59 -5.17 -4.51
N PRO A 31 21.89 -4.85 -4.38
CA PRO A 31 22.40 -4.12 -3.22
C PRO A 31 21.70 -2.76 -3.07
N SER A 32 21.70 -2.24 -1.84
CA SER A 32 21.25 -0.87 -1.56
C SER A 32 21.98 0.13 -2.46
N LYS A 33 21.23 0.92 -3.22
CA LYS A 33 21.76 1.96 -4.11
C LYS A 33 21.89 3.28 -3.35
N ASP A 34 23.03 3.96 -3.50
CA ASP A 34 23.14 5.36 -3.06
C ASP A 34 22.67 6.30 -4.17
N PHE A 35 21.55 6.99 -3.94
CA PHE A 35 21.01 7.98 -4.89
C PHE A 35 21.75 9.33 -4.81
N PHE A 36 22.63 9.49 -3.83
CA PHE A 36 23.43 10.68 -3.59
C PHE A 36 24.93 10.36 -3.60
N GLN A 37 25.34 9.36 -4.39
CA GLN A 37 26.74 8.98 -4.52
C GLN A 37 27.59 10.21 -4.90
N GLY A 38 28.61 10.51 -4.09
CA GLY A 38 29.47 11.68 -4.26
C GLY A 38 28.87 13.03 -3.79
N ASP A 39 27.60 13.09 -3.37
CA ASP A 39 26.93 14.29 -2.87
C ASP A 39 26.30 14.08 -1.48
N ASN A 40 27.15 13.81 -0.50
CA ASN A 40 26.73 13.60 0.90
C ASN A 40 26.10 14.86 1.52
N GLU A 41 26.47 16.05 1.07
CA GLU A 41 25.83 17.30 1.48
C GLU A 41 24.39 17.39 0.96
N GLY A 42 24.17 17.03 -0.31
CA GLY A 42 22.85 16.90 -0.90
C GLY A 42 21.98 15.91 -0.16
N PHE A 43 22.53 14.76 0.24
CA PHE A 43 21.80 13.81 1.07
C PHE A 43 21.42 14.40 2.42
N ARG A 44 22.33 15.11 3.11
CA ARG A 44 22.04 15.75 4.41
C ARG A 44 20.91 16.78 4.29
N ARG A 45 20.93 17.62 3.26
CA ARG A 45 19.83 18.56 2.96
C ARG A 45 18.52 17.82 2.67
N HIS A 46 18.58 16.76 1.87
CA HIS A 46 17.42 15.96 1.52
C HIS A 46 16.79 15.28 2.75
N LYS A 47 17.62 14.64 3.60
CA LYS A 47 17.23 14.05 4.88
C LYS A 47 16.56 15.08 5.77
N ALA A 48 17.13 16.28 5.92
CA ALA A 48 16.52 17.36 6.70
C ALA A 48 15.12 17.74 6.17
N ARG A 49 14.98 17.88 4.84
CA ARG A 49 13.70 18.19 4.18
C ARG A 49 12.64 17.09 4.40
N MET A 50 12.99 15.82 4.24
CA MET A 50 12.05 14.71 4.46
C MET A 50 11.56 14.68 5.92
N ARG A 51 12.46 14.91 6.87
CA ARG A 51 12.12 14.99 8.30
C ARG A 51 11.19 16.16 8.61
N GLU A 52 11.41 17.31 7.99
CA GLU A 52 10.52 18.46 8.10
C GLU A 52 9.12 18.16 7.54
N GLN A 53 9.03 17.51 6.39
CA GLN A 53 7.74 17.08 5.80
C GLN A 53 6.97 16.11 6.70
N LEU A 54 7.67 15.17 7.35
CA LEU A 54 7.06 14.25 8.34
C LEU A 54 6.52 15.01 9.55
N ARG A 55 7.32 15.93 10.12
CA ARG A 55 6.90 16.76 11.26
C ARG A 55 5.69 17.63 10.90
N ALA A 56 5.73 18.29 9.73
CA ALA A 56 4.61 19.09 9.25
C ALA A 56 3.33 18.26 9.08
N SER A 57 3.43 17.07 8.50
CA SER A 57 2.29 16.15 8.32
C SER A 57 1.71 15.70 9.67
N SER A 58 2.59 15.40 10.63
CA SER A 58 2.22 15.01 11.99
C SER A 58 1.48 16.12 12.74
N MET A 59 2.00 17.36 12.69
CA MET A 59 1.35 18.53 13.29
C MET A 59 -0.02 18.80 12.67
N ARG A 60 -0.13 18.77 11.34
CA ARG A 60 -1.41 19.00 10.63
C ARG A 60 -2.48 17.99 11.02
N LEU A 61 -2.13 16.71 11.17
CA LEU A 61 -3.09 15.72 11.65
C LEU A 61 -3.59 16.01 13.07
N ARG A 62 -2.71 16.49 13.94
CA ARG A 62 -3.09 16.88 15.31
C ARG A 62 -3.99 18.12 15.32
N GLU A 63 -3.67 19.14 14.52
CA GLU A 63 -4.48 20.35 14.35
C GLU A 63 -5.88 20.03 13.81
N GLN A 64 -5.97 19.05 12.91
CA GLN A 64 -7.24 18.55 12.37
C GLN A 64 -7.99 17.62 13.33
N HIS A 65 -7.44 17.35 14.52
CA HIS A 65 -7.93 16.35 15.47
C HIS A 65 -8.16 14.97 14.81
N SER A 66 -7.34 14.64 13.81
CA SER A 66 -7.45 13.41 13.05
C SER A 66 -6.53 12.34 13.61
N ALA A 67 -7.12 11.20 13.99
CA ALA A 67 -6.36 10.04 14.46
C ALA A 67 -5.60 9.34 13.32
N LEU A 68 -6.04 9.50 12.07
CA LEU A 68 -5.53 8.78 10.91
C LEU A 68 -5.52 9.68 9.65
N GLY A 69 -4.37 9.78 9.02
CA GLY A 69 -4.18 10.40 7.72
C GLY A 69 -3.67 9.44 6.66
N PHE A 70 -3.57 9.96 5.43
CA PHE A 70 -2.89 9.29 4.32
C PHE A 70 -1.76 10.17 3.83
N VAL A 71 -0.56 9.61 3.73
CA VAL A 71 0.61 10.31 3.18
C VAL A 71 0.93 9.78 1.79
N LEU A 72 1.13 10.70 0.85
CA LEU A 72 1.69 10.44 -0.46
C LEU A 72 3.21 10.44 -0.35
N VAL A 73 3.81 9.32 -0.74
CA VAL A 73 5.25 9.18 -0.93
C VAL A 73 5.51 9.09 -2.42
N GLN A 74 6.21 10.10 -2.94
CA GLN A 74 6.64 10.16 -4.33
C GLN A 74 8.08 9.65 -4.42
N MET A 75 8.34 8.69 -5.30
CA MET A 75 9.67 8.23 -5.65
C MET A 75 10.35 9.17 -6.63
N ARG A 76 11.68 9.21 -6.60
CA ARG A 76 12.48 9.84 -7.66
C ARG A 76 12.41 9.03 -8.95
N GLU A 77 12.61 9.70 -10.08
CA GLU A 77 12.62 9.07 -11.41
C GLU A 77 13.68 7.96 -11.53
N ASP A 78 14.84 8.16 -10.90
CA ASP A 78 15.95 7.20 -10.88
C ASP A 78 15.77 6.05 -9.87
N ALA A 79 14.67 6.05 -9.12
CA ALA A 79 14.34 5.13 -8.02
C ALA A 79 13.02 4.36 -8.25
N LEU A 80 12.47 4.34 -9.47
CA LEU A 80 11.17 3.71 -9.77
C LEU A 80 11.16 2.17 -9.69
N ALA A 81 12.33 1.52 -9.64
CA ALA A 81 12.40 0.07 -9.55
C ALA A 81 11.77 -0.45 -8.25
N LYS A 82 11.06 -1.59 -8.33
CA LYS A 82 10.37 -2.19 -7.16
C LYS A 82 11.29 -2.42 -5.97
N SER A 83 12.56 -2.73 -6.22
CA SER A 83 13.59 -2.95 -5.21
C SER A 83 13.98 -1.71 -4.41
N TYR A 84 13.60 -0.50 -4.83
CA TYR A 84 13.92 0.74 -4.13
C TYR A 84 12.72 1.36 -3.41
N ARG A 85 11.53 0.72 -3.49
CA ARG A 85 10.36 1.17 -2.75
C ARG A 85 10.67 1.25 -1.26
N PRO A 86 10.20 2.28 -0.54
CA PRO A 86 10.56 2.53 0.84
C PRO A 86 9.70 1.69 1.80
N THR A 87 9.38 0.45 1.43
CA THR A 87 8.41 -0.41 2.10
C THR A 87 9.05 -1.45 3.02
N GLU A 88 10.39 -1.51 3.10
CA GLU A 88 11.07 -2.45 3.99
C GLU A 88 11.64 -1.78 5.25
N ARG A 89 12.23 -0.59 5.11
CA ARG A 89 12.90 0.12 6.21
C ARG A 89 12.14 1.32 6.72
N LEU A 90 11.46 2.07 5.85
CA LEU A 90 10.79 3.33 6.23
C LEU A 90 9.28 3.18 6.42
N PHE A 91 8.52 2.91 5.37
CA PHE A 91 7.07 2.80 5.39
C PHE A 91 6.64 1.33 5.42
N CYS A 92 6.90 0.67 6.55
CA CYS A 92 6.56 -0.73 6.78
C CYS A 92 5.73 -0.91 8.06
N GLU A 93 5.10 -2.08 8.20
CA GLU A 93 4.23 -2.42 9.33
C GLU A 93 4.94 -2.26 10.68
N ARG A 94 6.23 -2.61 10.77
CA ARG A 94 7.05 -2.42 11.99
C ARG A 94 7.11 -0.97 12.44
N ASN A 95 7.01 -0.04 11.50
CA ASN A 95 7.02 1.40 11.76
C ASN A 95 5.60 1.98 11.83
N ARG A 96 4.57 1.12 11.85
CA ARG A 96 3.14 1.47 11.89
C ARG A 96 2.62 2.17 10.63
N PHE A 97 3.08 1.73 9.46
CA PHE A 97 2.57 2.16 8.16
C PHE A 97 2.01 0.96 7.38
N ALA A 98 0.95 1.20 6.60
CA ALA A 98 0.40 0.25 5.64
C ALA A 98 0.26 0.92 4.28
N LEU A 99 0.64 0.23 3.20
CA LEU A 99 0.42 0.68 1.83
C LEU A 99 -1.05 0.48 1.47
N VAL A 100 -1.79 1.56 1.23
CA VAL A 100 -3.25 1.53 0.99
C VAL A 100 -3.63 1.82 -0.46
N GLY A 101 -2.66 2.20 -1.30
CA GLY A 101 -2.89 2.46 -2.72
C GLY A 101 -1.72 3.14 -3.41
N GLY A 102 -1.94 3.53 -4.67
CA GLY A 102 -1.05 4.37 -5.46
C GLY A 102 -1.83 4.99 -6.61
N ARG A 103 -1.48 6.23 -6.99
CA ARG A 103 -2.16 6.98 -8.07
C ARG A 103 -1.43 6.90 -9.41
N GLY A 104 -0.09 6.83 -9.38
CA GLY A 104 0.75 6.80 -10.56
C GLY A 104 2.09 6.08 -10.37
N ILE A 105 2.96 6.21 -11.36
CA ILE A 105 4.29 5.60 -11.32
C ILE A 105 5.13 6.26 -10.21
N GLY A 106 5.59 5.46 -9.25
CA GLY A 106 6.37 5.95 -8.12
C GLY A 106 5.56 6.64 -7.03
N GLU A 107 4.23 6.68 -7.14
CA GLU A 107 3.34 7.25 -6.12
C GLU A 107 2.77 6.14 -5.24
N MET A 108 2.94 6.27 -3.92
CA MET A 108 2.43 5.32 -2.94
C MET A 108 1.69 6.07 -1.83
N PHE A 109 0.50 5.59 -1.49
CA PHE A 109 -0.27 6.09 -0.36
C PHE A 109 -0.07 5.19 0.84
N PHE A 110 0.33 5.77 1.96
CA PHE A 110 0.42 5.06 3.22
C PHE A 110 -0.57 5.63 4.22
N GLN A 111 -1.25 4.77 4.97
CA GLN A 111 -1.92 5.23 6.18
C GLN A 111 -0.87 5.65 7.21
N ALA A 112 -1.16 6.71 7.96
CA ALA A 112 -0.26 7.26 8.95
C ALA A 112 -1.02 7.82 10.15
N THR A 113 -0.50 7.60 11.35
CA THR A 113 -0.92 8.32 12.56
C THR A 113 0.13 9.38 12.91
N PRO A 114 -0.21 10.44 13.65
CA PRO A 114 0.77 11.44 14.09
C PRO A 114 1.99 10.80 14.79
N ASP A 115 1.75 9.83 15.66
CA ASP A 115 2.81 9.16 16.41
C ASP A 115 3.69 8.28 15.53
N ALA A 116 3.14 7.67 14.46
CA ALA A 116 3.92 6.91 13.50
C ALA A 116 4.86 7.83 12.69
N LEU A 117 4.39 9.00 12.30
CA LEU A 117 5.19 10.02 11.61
C LEU A 117 6.32 10.55 12.49
N ASP A 118 6.05 10.84 13.76
CA ASP A 118 7.09 11.28 14.71
C ASP A 118 8.14 10.18 14.98
N ALA A 119 7.69 8.92 15.07
CA ALA A 119 8.60 7.79 15.21
C ALA A 119 9.48 7.60 13.96
N LEU A 120 8.92 7.80 12.76
CA LEU A 120 9.65 7.71 11.51
C LEU A 120 10.68 8.85 11.37
N ASP A 121 10.35 10.08 11.80
CA ASP A 121 11.32 11.19 11.86
C ASP A 121 12.54 10.84 12.71
N LYS A 122 12.32 10.29 13.92
CA LYS A 122 13.40 9.84 14.81
C LYS A 122 14.21 8.70 14.19
N LEU A 123 13.52 7.71 13.61
CA LEU A 123 14.17 6.57 12.94
C LEU A 123 15.08 7.03 11.80
N ILE A 124 14.61 7.96 10.96
CA ILE A 124 15.41 8.53 9.87
C ILE A 124 16.62 9.28 10.43
N ALA A 125 16.44 10.08 11.49
CA ALA A 125 17.53 10.81 12.13
C ALA A 125 18.67 9.88 12.56
N GLU A 126 18.32 8.75 13.19
CA GLU A 126 19.24 7.80 13.80
C GLU A 126 19.84 6.79 12.82
N ARG A 127 19.06 6.32 11.84
CA ARG A 127 19.42 5.14 11.03
C ARG A 127 19.84 5.45 9.60
N ALA A 128 19.40 6.57 9.03
CA ALA A 128 19.82 6.96 7.69
C ALA A 128 21.16 7.71 7.80
N GLU A 129 22.26 7.02 7.56
CA GLU A 129 23.60 7.56 7.71
C GLU A 129 23.92 8.67 6.71
N ASP A 130 24.64 9.69 7.16
CA ASP A 130 24.97 10.87 6.35
C ASP A 130 26.12 10.59 5.36
N MET A 131 26.94 9.58 5.63
CA MET A 131 28.08 9.15 4.82
C MET A 131 28.02 7.63 4.59
N PRO A 132 28.30 7.14 3.37
CA PRO A 132 28.49 5.70 3.12
C PRO A 132 29.59 5.09 3.98
N GLN A 133 29.54 3.77 4.16
CA GLN A 133 30.58 3.01 4.86
C GLN A 133 31.36 2.15 3.87
N GLU A 134 32.69 2.17 3.96
CA GLU A 134 33.52 1.20 3.23
C GLU A 134 33.30 -0.21 3.78
N ARG A 135 33.04 -1.16 2.88
CA ARG A 135 32.91 -2.57 3.22
C ARG A 135 33.60 -3.41 2.18
N GLU A 136 34.33 -4.42 2.64
CA GLU A 136 34.90 -5.43 1.77
C GLU A 136 33.79 -6.23 1.08
N ASN A 137 33.87 -6.35 -0.24
CA ASN A 137 33.00 -7.22 -1.00
C ASN A 137 33.53 -8.66 -0.93
N PRO A 138 32.77 -9.59 -0.31
CA PRO A 138 33.24 -10.96 -0.11
C PRO A 138 33.43 -11.75 -1.42
N ARG A 139 32.92 -11.24 -2.55
CA ARG A 139 33.09 -11.87 -3.87
C ARG A 139 34.34 -11.40 -4.62
N THR A 140 34.77 -10.16 -4.42
CA THR A 140 35.89 -9.55 -5.15
C THR A 140 37.11 -9.31 -4.27
N GLY A 141 36.93 -9.24 -2.95
CA GLY A 141 37.97 -8.84 -1.98
C GLY A 141 38.28 -7.34 -2.00
N GLU A 142 37.55 -6.56 -2.80
CA GLU A 142 37.75 -5.12 -2.91
C GLU A 142 36.89 -4.36 -1.90
N PHE A 143 37.41 -3.25 -1.38
CA PHE A 143 36.64 -2.35 -0.53
C PHE A 143 35.75 -1.46 -1.39
N GLU A 144 34.45 -1.50 -1.12
CA GLU A 144 33.44 -0.74 -1.85
C GLU A 144 32.64 0.12 -0.86
N GLU A 145 32.28 1.34 -1.26
CA GLU A 145 31.32 2.15 -0.52
C GLU A 145 29.94 1.47 -0.53
N ARG A 146 29.37 1.26 0.65
CA ARG A 146 28.03 0.72 0.83
C ARG A 146 27.19 1.61 1.71
N VAL A 147 25.92 1.74 1.31
CA VAL A 147 24.89 2.44 2.08
C VAL A 147 23.93 1.44 2.73
N SER A 148 23.37 1.84 3.84
CA SER A 148 22.30 1.12 4.50
C SER A 148 21.02 1.16 3.66
N GLY A 149 20.11 0.24 3.96
CA GLY A 149 18.77 0.28 3.39
C GLY A 149 18.01 1.56 3.77
N TYR A 150 18.31 2.19 4.91
CA TYR A 150 17.64 3.43 5.33
C TYR A 150 18.05 4.61 4.46
N ARG A 151 19.36 4.78 4.22
CA ARG A 151 19.86 5.80 3.29
C ARG A 151 19.38 5.56 1.87
N SER A 152 19.40 4.30 1.42
CA SER A 152 18.94 3.95 0.08
C SER A 152 17.45 4.23 -0.12
N GLU A 153 16.59 3.77 0.79
CA GLU A 153 15.15 4.04 0.69
C GLU A 153 14.84 5.53 0.82
N LEU A 154 15.46 6.23 1.78
CA LEU A 154 15.25 7.67 1.95
C LEU A 154 15.70 8.43 0.71
N GLY A 155 16.90 8.11 0.20
CA GLY A 155 17.46 8.75 -0.97
C GLY A 155 16.66 8.52 -2.25
N GLY A 156 15.86 7.44 -2.30
CA GLY A 156 14.95 7.14 -3.41
C GLY A 156 13.62 7.91 -3.37
N ILE A 157 13.31 8.58 -2.26
CA ILE A 157 12.09 9.40 -2.12
C ILE A 157 12.37 10.81 -2.66
N ALA A 158 11.41 11.36 -3.40
CA ALA A 158 11.43 12.74 -3.85
C ALA A 158 10.75 13.67 -2.82
N SER A 159 9.54 13.28 -2.37
CA SER A 159 8.73 14.03 -1.43
C SER A 159 7.79 13.14 -0.61
N ILE A 160 7.46 13.61 0.59
CA ILE A 160 6.43 13.07 1.47
C ILE A 160 5.43 14.19 1.75
N GLY A 161 4.14 13.92 1.63
CA GLY A 161 3.10 14.91 1.91
C GLY A 161 1.83 14.27 2.46
N LEU A 162 1.20 14.92 3.44
CA LEU A 162 -0.14 14.57 3.87
C LEU A 162 -1.15 14.91 2.77
N LEU A 163 -2.06 13.98 2.44
CA LEU A 163 -3.17 14.30 1.54
C LEU A 163 -4.16 15.21 2.25
N GLU A 164 -4.48 16.31 1.60
CA GLU A 164 -5.42 17.31 2.08
C GLU A 164 -6.59 17.51 1.11
N ALA A 165 -7.48 18.45 1.44
CA ALA A 165 -8.62 18.78 0.59
C ALA A 165 -8.23 19.13 -0.87
N PRO A 166 -7.14 19.88 -1.14
CA PRO A 166 -6.72 20.19 -2.51
C PRO A 166 -6.20 18.98 -3.30
N ASP A 167 -5.82 17.88 -2.64
CA ASP A 167 -5.32 16.67 -3.31
C ASP A 167 -6.47 15.75 -3.76
N ARG A 168 -7.72 16.12 -3.45
CA ARG A 168 -8.93 15.36 -3.81
C ARG A 168 -9.31 15.63 -5.27
N LEU A 169 -10.25 14.83 -5.78
CA LEU A 169 -10.76 15.00 -7.15
C LEU A 169 -11.31 16.43 -7.34
N ASP A 170 -10.80 17.12 -8.37
CA ASP A 170 -11.27 18.43 -8.79
C ASP A 170 -12.55 18.28 -9.62
N PHE A 171 -13.71 18.38 -8.96
CA PHE A 171 -14.96 18.72 -9.61
C PHE A 171 -15.87 19.48 -8.65
N SER A 172 -16.57 20.47 -9.19
CA SER A 172 -17.53 21.28 -8.45
C SER A 172 -18.83 20.52 -8.19
N ALA A 173 -19.57 20.93 -7.16
CA ALA A 173 -20.91 20.40 -6.89
C ALA A 173 -21.85 20.59 -8.10
N SER A 174 -21.71 21.70 -8.85
CA SER A 174 -22.47 21.93 -10.08
C SER A 174 -22.12 20.95 -11.20
N GLU A 175 -20.83 20.63 -11.39
CA GLU A 175 -20.40 19.62 -12.36
C GLU A 175 -20.90 18.23 -11.96
N ALA A 176 -20.92 17.94 -10.66
CA ALA A 176 -21.46 16.71 -10.12
C ALA A 176 -22.98 16.58 -10.44
N VAL A 177 -23.77 17.61 -10.17
CA VAL A 177 -25.21 17.59 -10.47
C VAL A 177 -25.45 17.48 -11.98
N ALA A 178 -24.77 18.30 -12.77
CA ALA A 178 -24.91 18.28 -14.23
C ALA A 178 -24.50 16.92 -14.84
N ALA A 179 -23.56 16.19 -14.22
CA ALA A 179 -23.24 14.83 -14.62
C ALA A 179 -24.42 13.88 -14.38
N LEU A 180 -25.09 13.96 -13.23
CA LEU A 180 -26.24 13.10 -12.92
C LEU A 180 -27.48 13.39 -13.76
N GLU A 181 -27.62 14.61 -14.30
CA GLU A 181 -28.74 15.00 -15.16
C GLU A 181 -28.66 14.47 -16.60
N LYS A 182 -27.52 13.90 -17.02
CA LYS A 182 -27.36 13.37 -18.38
C LYS A 182 -28.19 12.10 -18.59
N GLU A 183 -28.86 12.04 -19.74
CA GLU A 183 -29.60 10.84 -20.16
C GLU A 183 -28.68 9.60 -20.19
N GLY A 184 -29.15 8.49 -19.64
CA GLY A 184 -28.42 7.22 -19.60
C GLY A 184 -27.46 7.05 -18.43
N ILE A 185 -27.39 8.01 -17.49
CA ILE A 185 -26.62 7.88 -16.25
C ILE A 185 -27.54 7.37 -15.12
N ILE A 186 -27.05 6.37 -14.37
CA ILE A 186 -27.72 5.86 -13.17
C ILE A 186 -27.47 6.87 -12.05
N GLY A 187 -28.54 7.31 -11.36
CA GLY A 187 -28.59 8.50 -10.50
C GLY A 187 -27.81 8.43 -9.17
N GLY A 188 -26.54 8.04 -9.21
CA GLY A 188 -25.68 7.97 -8.03
C GLY A 188 -24.19 7.94 -8.38
N TYR A 189 -23.37 8.04 -7.33
CA TYR A 189 -21.92 7.99 -7.41
C TYR A 189 -21.38 6.67 -6.88
N LEU A 190 -20.36 6.14 -7.57
CA LEU A 190 -19.50 5.09 -7.02
C LEU A 190 -18.21 5.76 -6.52
N VAL A 191 -17.96 5.66 -5.22
CA VAL A 191 -16.80 6.26 -4.58
C VAL A 191 -15.90 5.18 -4.02
N ASP A 192 -14.70 5.06 -4.59
CA ASP A 192 -13.65 4.18 -4.08
C ASP A 192 -12.90 4.90 -2.95
N LEU A 193 -12.91 4.30 -1.75
CA LEU A 193 -12.17 4.79 -0.60
C LEU A 193 -10.85 4.02 -0.43
N PHE A 194 -9.86 4.66 0.19
CA PHE A 194 -8.71 3.94 0.70
C PHE A 194 -9.15 2.88 1.72
N ARG A 195 -8.44 1.75 1.70
CA ARG A 195 -8.61 0.66 2.65
C ARG A 195 -7.51 0.71 3.70
N PRO A 196 -7.71 1.43 4.82
CA PRO A 196 -6.77 1.38 5.91
C PRO A 196 -6.76 -0.02 6.55
N ASP A 197 -5.57 -0.47 6.91
CA ASP A 197 -5.29 -1.73 7.57
C ASP A 197 -5.48 -1.59 9.10
N PRO A 198 -6.51 -2.22 9.70
CA PRO A 198 -6.73 -2.18 11.14
C PRO A 198 -5.66 -2.93 11.93
N ALA A 199 -4.88 -3.84 11.30
CA ALA A 199 -3.79 -4.54 11.98
C ALA A 199 -2.64 -3.58 12.35
N VAL A 200 -2.51 -2.46 11.63
CA VAL A 200 -1.44 -1.49 11.85
C VAL A 200 -1.84 -0.38 12.83
N SER A 201 -3.10 0.09 12.78
CA SER A 201 -3.56 1.19 13.64
C SER A 201 -5.08 1.11 13.93
N GLY A 202 -5.53 0.00 14.49
CA GLY A 202 -6.96 -0.34 14.64
C GLY A 202 -7.84 0.74 15.28
N ASP A 203 -7.41 1.36 16.38
CA ASP A 203 -8.21 2.41 17.05
C ASP A 203 -8.32 3.68 16.19
N ALA A 204 -7.25 4.06 15.49
CA ALA A 204 -7.25 5.20 14.58
C ALA A 204 -8.14 4.94 13.35
N VAL A 205 -8.14 3.70 12.83
CA VAL A 205 -9.03 3.27 11.75
C VAL A 205 -10.50 3.35 12.19
N ARG A 206 -10.82 2.87 13.40
CA ARG A 206 -12.18 2.93 13.95
C ARG A 206 -12.66 4.38 14.11
N ALA A 207 -11.84 5.23 14.72
CA ALA A 207 -12.15 6.65 14.90
C ALA A 207 -12.37 7.37 13.55
N GLN A 208 -11.58 7.05 12.52
CA GLN A 208 -11.74 7.63 11.18
C GLN A 208 -13.05 7.20 10.51
N LEU A 209 -13.48 5.95 10.70
CA LEU A 209 -14.73 5.43 10.18
C LEU A 209 -15.94 6.05 10.87
N GLU A 210 -15.90 6.17 12.21
CA GLU A 210 -16.93 6.86 13.00
C GLU A 210 -17.07 8.33 12.57
N ALA A 211 -15.94 9.02 12.37
CA ALA A 211 -15.93 10.39 11.87
C ALA A 211 -16.51 10.51 10.45
N LEU A 212 -16.25 9.53 9.56
CA LEU A 212 -16.87 9.48 8.24
C LEU A 212 -18.38 9.29 8.33
N GLN A 213 -18.84 8.33 9.15
CA GLN A 213 -20.26 8.08 9.35
C GLN A 213 -20.99 9.32 9.84
N HIS A 214 -20.42 10.01 10.84
CA HIS A 214 -20.98 11.24 11.38
C HIS A 214 -21.06 12.35 10.30
N ARG A 215 -20.02 12.53 9.48
CA ARG A 215 -20.06 13.49 8.37
C ARG A 215 -21.09 13.12 7.30
N LEU A 216 -21.34 11.84 7.05
CA LEU A 216 -22.37 11.44 6.09
C LEU A 216 -23.78 11.71 6.64
N THR A 217 -24.00 11.55 7.94
CA THR A 217 -25.30 11.86 8.55
C THR A 217 -25.69 13.33 8.46
N THR A 218 -24.71 14.24 8.37
CA THR A 218 -24.98 15.69 8.26
C THR A 218 -25.39 16.14 6.86
N VAL A 219 -25.14 15.33 5.82
CA VAL A 219 -25.39 15.73 4.42
C VAL A 219 -26.88 15.61 4.02
N GLY A 220 -27.68 14.83 4.75
CA GLY A 220 -29.14 14.74 4.57
C GLY A 220 -29.58 14.07 3.26
N SER A 221 -30.67 13.28 3.33
CA SER A 221 -31.24 12.54 2.20
C SER A 221 -30.23 11.73 1.36
N LEU A 222 -29.38 10.94 2.02
CA LEU A 222 -28.41 10.04 1.38
C LEU A 222 -28.74 8.56 1.61
N PHE A 223 -28.53 7.77 0.57
CA PHE A 223 -28.39 6.32 0.65
C PHE A 223 -26.92 5.97 0.37
N VAL A 224 -26.24 5.41 1.38
CA VAL A 224 -24.84 5.01 1.30
C VAL A 224 -24.72 3.54 1.63
N ARG A 225 -24.27 2.73 0.67
CA ARG A 225 -24.05 1.30 0.92
C ARG A 225 -22.74 0.82 0.31
N PRO A 226 -22.09 -0.19 0.91
CA PRO A 226 -21.01 -0.89 0.24
C PRO A 226 -21.55 -1.51 -1.03
N VAL A 227 -20.82 -1.34 -2.13
CA VAL A 227 -21.13 -2.03 -3.37
C VAL A 227 -20.70 -3.50 -3.22
N ALA A 228 -21.67 -4.41 -3.29
CA ALA A 228 -21.42 -5.84 -3.30
C ALA A 228 -21.65 -6.43 -4.71
N GLY A 229 -20.60 -6.96 -5.36
CA GLY A 229 -20.64 -7.66 -6.65
C GLY A 229 -19.51 -7.18 -7.60
N LEU A 230 -18.89 -7.96 -8.48
CA LEU A 230 -19.15 -9.28 -9.09
C LEU A 230 -17.83 -10.09 -9.08
N ARG A 231 -17.88 -11.41 -8.80
CA ARG A 231 -16.78 -12.43 -8.85
C ARG A 231 -15.85 -12.67 -7.65
N GLU A 232 -15.86 -11.90 -6.56
CA GLU A 232 -14.89 -12.16 -5.47
C GLU A 232 -15.49 -12.90 -4.26
N ARG A 233 -14.82 -13.99 -3.85
CA ARG A 233 -15.21 -14.89 -2.73
C ARG A 233 -15.03 -14.28 -1.33
N ARG A 234 -14.76 -12.98 -1.23
CA ARG A 234 -14.76 -12.18 -0.01
C ARG A 234 -15.31 -10.80 -0.40
N PRO A 235 -16.25 -10.19 0.35
CA PRO A 235 -16.61 -8.80 0.12
C PRO A 235 -15.37 -7.93 0.37
N THR A 236 -14.76 -7.44 -0.72
CA THR A 236 -13.44 -6.78 -0.75
C THR A 236 -13.53 -5.27 -1.00
N GLY A 237 -14.70 -4.73 -1.36
CA GLY A 237 -14.85 -3.34 -1.76
C GLY A 237 -15.01 -2.35 -0.59
N PHE A 238 -14.13 -1.35 -0.55
CA PHE A 238 -14.37 -0.06 0.10
C PHE A 238 -14.99 0.94 -0.89
N THR A 239 -15.75 0.42 -1.86
CA THR A 239 -16.53 1.21 -2.81
C THR A 239 -17.90 1.48 -2.19
N LEU A 240 -18.29 2.74 -2.14
CA LEU A 240 -19.61 3.17 -1.68
C LEU A 240 -20.46 3.58 -2.88
N SER A 241 -21.68 3.04 -2.96
CA SER A 241 -22.75 3.66 -3.76
C SER A 241 -23.31 4.81 -2.93
N ILE A 242 -23.38 5.99 -3.51
CA ILE A 242 -24.00 7.17 -2.92
C ILE A 242 -25.13 7.61 -3.85
N ASP A 243 -26.36 7.37 -3.42
CA ASP A 243 -27.58 7.73 -4.14
C ASP A 243 -28.32 8.83 -3.37
N LEU A 244 -28.85 9.81 -4.11
CA LEU A 244 -29.67 10.86 -3.53
C LEU A 244 -31.08 10.34 -3.29
N LEU A 245 -31.56 10.47 -2.06
CA LEU A 245 -32.95 10.16 -1.72
C LEU A 245 -33.85 11.38 -1.91
N PRO A 246 -35.17 11.18 -2.09
CA PRO A 246 -36.12 12.29 -2.10
C PRO A 246 -36.00 13.14 -0.83
N ALA A 247 -36.22 14.45 -0.98
CA ALA A 247 -36.19 15.38 0.14
C ALA A 247 -37.15 14.93 1.27
N GLY A 248 -36.64 14.89 2.50
CA GLY A 248 -37.40 14.44 3.68
C GLY A 248 -37.34 12.94 3.95
N ALA A 249 -36.74 12.13 3.06
CA ALA A 249 -36.41 10.75 3.37
C ALA A 249 -35.27 10.69 4.41
N PRO A 250 -35.33 9.78 5.41
CA PRO A 250 -34.24 9.57 6.34
C PRO A 250 -33.01 8.99 5.61
N ASN A 251 -31.82 9.28 6.12
CA ASN A 251 -30.60 8.68 5.61
C ASN A 251 -30.59 7.16 5.87
N ASP A 252 -30.08 6.39 4.91
CA ASP A 252 -29.76 4.97 5.08
C ASP A 252 -28.26 4.78 4.78
N ILE A 253 -27.46 4.70 5.84
CA ILE A 253 -25.99 4.62 5.77
C ILE A 253 -25.54 3.29 6.35
N VAL A 254 -25.04 2.42 5.49
CA VAL A 254 -24.41 1.15 5.84
C VAL A 254 -22.93 1.27 5.52
N LEU A 255 -22.08 1.26 6.55
CA LEU A 255 -20.62 1.17 6.40
C LEU A 255 -20.16 -0.12 7.07
N LEU A 256 -19.41 -0.95 6.34
CA LEU A 256 -18.79 -2.14 6.92
C LEU A 256 -17.49 -1.75 7.60
N ALA A 257 -17.30 -2.17 8.85
CA ALA A 257 -16.00 -2.04 9.49
C ALA A 257 -14.98 -2.93 8.74
N PRO A 258 -13.72 -2.49 8.57
CA PRO A 258 -12.66 -3.38 8.14
C PRO A 258 -12.57 -4.53 9.15
N GLU A 259 -12.80 -5.77 8.71
CA GLU A 259 -12.63 -6.93 9.57
C GLU A 259 -11.20 -6.92 10.14
N ALA A 260 -11.08 -6.91 11.47
CA ALA A 260 -9.80 -7.20 12.11
C ALA A 260 -9.38 -8.60 11.66
N PRO A 261 -8.08 -8.86 11.42
CA PRO A 261 -7.63 -10.21 11.12
C PRO A 261 -8.06 -11.12 12.27
N THR A 262 -8.94 -12.07 11.96
CA THR A 262 -9.24 -13.20 12.83
C THR A 262 -7.90 -13.85 13.13
N ALA A 263 -7.57 -13.99 14.42
CA ALA A 263 -6.33 -14.60 14.87
C ALA A 263 -6.07 -15.85 14.02
N ALA A 264 -4.94 -15.85 13.31
CA ALA A 264 -4.53 -16.98 12.50
C ALA A 264 -4.56 -18.21 13.41
N THR A 265 -5.50 -19.11 13.15
CA THR A 265 -5.54 -20.40 13.82
C THR A 265 -4.18 -21.03 13.59
N GLU A 266 -3.43 -21.23 14.67
CA GLU A 266 -2.12 -21.87 14.66
C GLU A 266 -2.22 -23.16 13.84
N ARG A 267 -1.72 -23.13 12.61
CA ARG A 267 -1.40 -24.36 11.91
C ARG A 267 -0.13 -24.88 12.55
N THR A 268 -0.33 -25.72 13.55
CA THR A 268 0.70 -26.58 14.13
C THR A 268 1.35 -27.32 12.96
N ALA A 269 2.57 -26.92 12.60
CA ALA A 269 3.39 -27.64 11.65
C ALA A 269 3.79 -28.97 12.31
N GLY A 270 3.00 -30.02 12.05
CA GLY A 270 3.37 -31.38 12.35
C GLY A 270 4.68 -31.73 11.64
N ARG A 271 5.74 -31.92 12.41
CA ARG A 271 6.98 -32.58 11.99
C ARG A 271 6.63 -33.91 11.32
N VAL A 272 6.87 -34.01 10.03
CA VAL A 272 6.99 -35.30 9.34
C VAL A 272 8.42 -35.78 9.57
N ASN A 273 8.58 -36.76 10.45
CA ASN A 273 9.84 -37.46 10.67
C ASN A 273 10.26 -38.22 9.40
N GLY A 274 11.57 -38.15 9.13
CA GLY A 274 12.22 -38.64 7.93
C GLY A 274 11.98 -40.12 7.62
N GLY A 275 11.75 -40.38 6.34
CA GLY A 275 11.74 -41.71 5.76
C GLY A 275 13.10 -42.37 5.85
N VAL A 276 13.11 -43.55 6.45
CA VAL A 276 14.20 -44.53 6.41
C VAL A 276 14.28 -45.09 4.99
N LYS A 277 15.44 -44.96 4.34
CA LYS A 277 15.82 -45.78 3.19
C LYS A 277 16.54 -47.04 3.68
N PRO A 278 16.11 -48.26 3.34
CA PRO A 278 16.96 -49.43 3.43
C PRO A 278 17.75 -49.59 2.12
N GLY A 279 19.07 -49.44 2.20
CA GLY A 279 20.01 -49.82 1.15
C GLY A 279 20.37 -51.31 1.28
N HIS A 280 20.29 -52.02 0.17
CA HIS A 280 20.67 -53.42 0.04
C HIS A 280 22.18 -53.65 0.24
N ALA A 281 22.47 -54.64 1.08
CA ALA A 281 23.51 -55.68 0.98
C ALA A 281 24.85 -55.38 0.27
N ALA A 282 25.94 -55.49 1.02
CA ALA A 282 27.13 -56.22 0.60
C ALA A 282 27.80 -56.86 1.81
N ALA A 283 27.80 -58.20 1.83
CA ALA A 283 28.65 -59.00 2.67
C ALA A 283 30.08 -59.02 2.11
N GLN A 284 31.11 -58.97 2.97
CA GLN A 284 32.13 -60.02 3.08
C GLN A 284 33.30 -59.63 4.00
N LYS A 285 33.60 -60.58 4.91
CA LYS A 285 34.92 -61.12 5.26
C LYS A 285 35.88 -60.28 6.13
N SER A 286 35.88 -60.64 7.42
CA SER A 286 37.01 -61.24 8.16
C SER A 286 38.43 -60.68 7.97
N ALA A 287 39.05 -60.20 9.05
CA ALA A 287 40.11 -60.92 9.76
C ALA A 287 40.62 -60.13 10.98
N SER A 288 40.85 -60.89 12.06
CA SER A 288 41.68 -60.63 13.25
C SER A 288 41.19 -59.63 14.30
#